data_AF-A0A1C5CVL3-F1
#
_entry.id   AF-A0A1C5CVL3-F1
#
_cell.length_a   1.000
_cell.length_b   1.000
_cell.length_c   1.000
_cell.angle_alpha   90.00
_cell.angle_beta   90.00
_cell.angle_gamma   90.00
#
_symmetry.space_group_name_H-M   'P 1'
#
loop_
_entity.id
_entity.type
_entity.pdbx_description
1 polymer ?
#
loop_
_entity_poly.entity_id
_entity_poly.type
_entity_poly.pdbx_seq_one_letter_code
_entity_poly.pdbx_strand_id
1 'polypeptide(L)'
;MGVRRLWDHFREHPAGGGLVAVPFVLIVTIAALDISTGRDIHLGPLLVIAPALTASLAGPRLTALAGALAVAAQVLIAVVLGGLTTPNHLAQTIALTVLSALVVFMRFVRERRDRALSRARSVAETAQRVLLRPPPRRIGPLQVAWLYMSAEDETEIGGDLFAFARAAHAATRVVIGDVRGNGLAAIGEASLVLGAFREGAHRYATLPGLVAALGDSVSRNLEDVTDTEHDPGEHFITCLVLEIPDDGLPAAEMINCGHPPPLLVRDQRVTVLYARQPLPPLGVCERTIEDDRIDPFTFEGGDMLVLYTDGVIEARSPSGAFYPLAKRVASFPATNPDTLLHHIHRDLLAHVGGHLADDAALLVIERTSSHRPHLTPRLPDGHHRHHPGGAGT
;
A
#
# COMPACT_ATOMS: atom_id res chain seq x y z
N MET A 1 -18.13 -26.65 -9.07
CA MET A 1 -16.68 -26.55 -9.39
C MET A 1 -16.35 -26.31 -10.88
N GLY A 2 -17.33 -26.14 -11.78
CA GLY A 2 -17.06 -26.07 -13.24
C GLY A 2 -17.22 -24.72 -13.94
N VAL A 3 -17.66 -23.65 -13.26
CA VAL A 3 -18.00 -22.37 -13.93
C VAL A 3 -16.97 -21.26 -13.66
N ARG A 4 -16.30 -21.27 -12.49
CA ARG A 4 -15.25 -20.30 -12.14
C ARG A 4 -13.94 -20.52 -12.90
N ARG A 5 -13.52 -21.78 -13.11
CA ARG A 5 -12.28 -22.10 -13.87
C ARG A 5 -12.34 -21.75 -15.36
N LEU A 6 -13.53 -21.62 -15.93
CA LEU A 6 -13.65 -21.20 -17.34
C LEU A 6 -13.42 -19.69 -17.50
N TRP A 7 -13.64 -18.90 -16.45
CA TRP A 7 -13.42 -17.45 -16.48
C TRP A 7 -11.95 -17.08 -16.29
N ASP A 8 -11.22 -17.81 -15.45
CA ASP A 8 -9.81 -17.50 -15.16
C ASP A 8 -8.89 -17.85 -16.34
N HIS A 9 -9.23 -18.84 -17.17
CA HIS A 9 -8.43 -19.17 -18.36
C HIS A 9 -8.54 -18.14 -19.51
N PHE A 10 -9.53 -17.25 -19.49
CA PHE A 10 -9.66 -16.18 -20.49
C PHE A 10 -8.94 -14.89 -20.12
N ARG A 11 -8.36 -14.79 -18.91
CA ARG A 11 -7.75 -13.55 -18.39
C ARG A 11 -6.24 -13.43 -18.66
N GLU A 12 -5.57 -14.51 -19.08
CA GLU A 12 -4.10 -14.57 -19.19
C GLU A 12 -3.52 -14.46 -20.62
N HIS A 13 -4.34 -14.13 -21.63
CA HIS A 13 -3.85 -13.81 -22.97
C HIS A 13 -4.33 -12.44 -23.42
N PRO A 14 -3.45 -11.54 -23.90
CA PRO A 14 -3.86 -10.28 -24.53
C PRO A 14 -4.45 -10.59 -25.92
N ALA A 15 -5.63 -11.22 -25.95
CA ALA A 15 -6.42 -11.45 -27.14
C ALA A 15 -7.23 -10.19 -27.49
N GLY A 16 -6.54 -9.06 -27.67
CA GLY A 16 -7.10 -7.71 -27.80
C GLY A 16 -7.89 -7.40 -29.08
N GLY A 17 -8.33 -8.41 -29.83
CA GLY A 17 -9.11 -8.20 -31.07
C GLY A 17 -10.13 -9.29 -31.36
N GLY A 18 -9.80 -10.55 -31.05
CA GLY A 18 -10.69 -11.70 -31.33
C GLY A 18 -12.01 -11.65 -30.55
N LEU A 19 -11.97 -11.32 -29.25
CA LEU A 19 -13.18 -11.21 -28.43
C LEU A 19 -14.06 -10.03 -28.85
N VAL A 20 -13.45 -8.92 -29.28
CA VAL A 20 -14.16 -7.71 -29.71
C VAL A 20 -14.87 -7.92 -31.04
N ALA A 21 -14.44 -8.87 -31.87
CA ALA A 21 -15.10 -9.20 -33.14
C ALA A 21 -16.40 -9.99 -32.97
N VAL A 22 -16.56 -10.74 -31.87
CA VAL A 22 -17.72 -11.64 -31.64
C VAL A 22 -19.08 -10.94 -31.74
N PRO A 23 -19.31 -9.77 -31.10
CA PRO A 23 -20.57 -9.04 -31.25
C PRO A 23 -20.89 -8.62 -32.69
N PHE A 24 -19.88 -8.27 -33.49
CA PHE A 24 -20.07 -7.84 -34.88
C PHE A 24 -20.41 -9.01 -35.79
N VAL A 25 -19.74 -10.16 -35.60
CA VAL A 25 -20.09 -11.40 -36.29
C VAL A 25 -21.53 -11.80 -35.93
N LEU A 26 -21.91 -11.69 -34.66
CA LEU A 26 -23.26 -12.01 -34.20
C LEU A 26 -24.34 -11.15 -34.90
N ILE A 27 -24.11 -9.85 -35.10
CA ILE A 27 -25.03 -8.98 -35.87
C ILE A 27 -25.24 -9.52 -37.27
N VAL A 28 -24.14 -9.85 -37.97
CA VAL A 28 -24.21 -10.37 -39.36
C VAL A 28 -24.93 -11.71 -39.39
N THR A 29 -24.61 -12.62 -38.47
CA THR A 29 -25.23 -13.95 -38.39
C THR A 29 -26.73 -13.87 -38.09
N ILE A 30 -27.15 -13.05 -37.12
CA ILE A 30 -28.57 -12.87 -36.78
C ILE A 30 -29.31 -12.28 -37.98
N ALA A 31 -28.76 -11.26 -38.64
CA ALA A 31 -29.40 -10.64 -39.79
C ALA A 31 -29.53 -11.60 -40.98
N ALA A 32 -28.50 -12.40 -41.27
CA ALA A 32 -28.54 -13.39 -42.33
C ALA A 32 -29.57 -14.51 -42.04
N LEU A 33 -29.63 -14.98 -40.79
CA LEU A 33 -30.59 -15.99 -40.36
C LEU A 33 -32.02 -15.48 -40.49
N ASP A 34 -32.31 -14.27 -39.98
CA ASP A 34 -33.66 -13.67 -40.02
C ASP A 34 -34.17 -13.51 -41.45
N ILE A 35 -33.30 -13.05 -42.37
CA ILE A 35 -33.63 -12.96 -43.80
C ILE A 35 -33.90 -14.35 -44.41
N SER A 36 -33.13 -15.36 -44.02
CA SER A 36 -33.25 -16.72 -44.58
C SER A 36 -34.48 -17.49 -44.09
N THR A 37 -34.92 -17.26 -42.86
CA THR A 37 -36.11 -17.92 -42.26
C THR A 37 -37.43 -17.32 -42.73
N GLY A 38 -37.41 -16.21 -43.47
CA GLY A 38 -38.60 -15.59 -44.04
C GLY A 38 -39.48 -14.90 -42.99
N ARG A 39 -40.80 -14.82 -43.25
CA ARG A 39 -41.75 -14.03 -42.43
C ARG A 39 -42.27 -14.76 -41.19
N ASP A 40 -41.98 -16.05 -41.03
CA ASP A 40 -42.60 -16.90 -40.00
C ASP A 40 -41.87 -16.84 -38.65
N ILE A 41 -40.59 -16.45 -38.64
CA ILE A 41 -39.76 -16.34 -37.43
C ILE A 41 -39.06 -14.98 -37.46
N HIS A 42 -39.19 -14.18 -36.40
CA HIS A 42 -38.56 -12.88 -36.27
C HIS A 42 -37.40 -12.93 -35.26
N LEU A 43 -36.17 -12.89 -35.75
CA LEU A 43 -34.96 -12.93 -34.92
C LEU A 43 -34.40 -11.53 -34.59
N GLY A 44 -34.90 -10.48 -35.24
CA GLY A 44 -34.54 -9.08 -35.02
C GLY A 44 -34.37 -8.62 -33.55
N PRO A 45 -35.25 -9.01 -32.60
CA PRO A 45 -35.08 -8.68 -31.19
C PRO A 45 -33.75 -9.17 -30.56
N LEU A 46 -33.14 -10.23 -31.09
CA LEU A 46 -31.87 -10.77 -30.59
C LEU A 46 -30.67 -9.87 -30.92
N LEU A 47 -30.80 -8.93 -31.85
CA LEU A 47 -29.72 -7.99 -32.21
C LEU A 47 -29.24 -7.14 -31.03
N VAL A 48 -30.04 -7.01 -29.97
CA VAL A 48 -29.64 -6.29 -28.75
C VAL A 48 -28.51 -6.95 -27.96
N ILE A 49 -28.29 -8.26 -28.18
CA ILE A 49 -27.19 -9.00 -27.54
C ILE A 49 -25.84 -8.40 -27.95
N ALA A 50 -25.71 -7.92 -29.19
CA ALA A 50 -24.46 -7.38 -29.69
C ALA A 50 -23.98 -6.10 -28.97
N PRO A 51 -24.78 -5.02 -28.83
CA PRO A 51 -24.37 -3.87 -28.04
C PRO A 51 -24.19 -4.22 -26.56
N ALA A 52 -24.98 -5.15 -25.99
CA ALA A 52 -24.80 -5.58 -24.60
C ALA A 52 -23.47 -6.34 -24.37
N LEU A 53 -23.08 -7.19 -25.31
CA LEU A 53 -21.81 -7.92 -25.27
C LEU A 53 -20.62 -7.00 -25.60
N THR A 54 -20.78 -6.08 -26.54
CA THR A 54 -19.75 -5.07 -26.83
C THR A 54 -19.54 -4.14 -25.65
N ALA A 55 -20.63 -3.79 -24.96
CA ALA A 55 -20.57 -3.07 -23.72
C ALA A 55 -19.64 -3.79 -22.75
N SER A 56 -19.85 -5.05 -22.39
CA SER A 56 -18.98 -5.73 -21.42
C SER A 56 -17.51 -5.85 -21.84
N LEU A 57 -17.22 -5.90 -23.14
CA LEU A 57 -15.87 -6.18 -23.67
C LEU A 57 -15.09 -4.94 -24.11
N ALA A 58 -15.75 -3.80 -24.36
CA ALA A 58 -15.14 -2.65 -25.01
C ALA A 58 -15.63 -1.30 -24.46
N GLY A 59 -14.99 -0.23 -24.92
CA GLY A 59 -15.35 1.14 -24.57
C GLY A 59 -16.67 1.63 -25.20
N PRO A 60 -17.16 2.81 -24.80
CA PRO A 60 -18.45 3.34 -25.24
C PRO A 60 -18.51 3.63 -26.74
N ARG A 61 -17.39 3.97 -27.38
CA ARG A 61 -17.33 4.20 -28.84
C ARG A 61 -17.65 2.94 -29.63
N LEU A 62 -17.06 1.81 -29.27
CA LEU A 62 -17.31 0.52 -29.92
C LEU A 62 -18.71 0.01 -29.59
N THR A 63 -19.17 0.22 -28.35
CA THR A 63 -20.55 -0.09 -27.94
C THR A 63 -21.58 0.70 -28.77
N ALA A 64 -21.32 1.99 -29.01
CA ALA A 64 -22.15 2.84 -29.85
C ALA A 64 -22.15 2.37 -31.31
N LEU A 65 -20.98 1.99 -31.84
CA LEU A 65 -20.87 1.40 -33.17
C LEU A 65 -21.68 0.10 -33.29
N ALA A 66 -21.55 -0.81 -32.33
CA ALA A 66 -22.32 -2.07 -32.32
C ALA A 66 -23.84 -1.81 -32.22
N GLY A 67 -24.27 -0.85 -31.39
CA GLY A 67 -25.68 -0.45 -31.31
C GLY A 67 -26.20 0.15 -32.63
N ALA A 68 -25.42 1.02 -33.28
CA ALA A 68 -25.77 1.60 -34.56
C ALA A 68 -25.87 0.53 -35.66
N LEU A 69 -24.93 -0.42 -35.70
CA LEU A 69 -24.94 -1.54 -36.65
C LEU A 69 -26.12 -2.50 -36.40
N ALA A 70 -26.46 -2.77 -35.14
CA ALA A 70 -27.62 -3.57 -34.78
C ALA A 70 -28.92 -2.92 -35.26
N VAL A 71 -29.09 -1.60 -35.05
CA VAL A 71 -30.26 -0.85 -35.55
C VAL A 71 -30.28 -0.83 -37.08
N ALA A 72 -29.14 -0.61 -37.74
CA ALA A 72 -29.04 -0.63 -39.20
C ALA A 72 -29.40 -2.01 -39.79
N ALA A 73 -28.95 -3.09 -39.15
CA ALA A 73 -29.32 -4.45 -39.53
C ALA A 73 -30.83 -4.70 -39.38
N GLN A 74 -31.44 -4.23 -38.27
CA GLN A 74 -32.88 -4.34 -38.05
C GLN A 74 -33.70 -3.60 -39.12
N VAL A 75 -33.27 -2.39 -39.50
CA VAL A 75 -33.89 -1.62 -40.58
C VAL A 75 -33.75 -2.33 -41.92
N LEU A 76 -32.57 -2.90 -42.21
CA LEU A 76 -32.33 -3.66 -43.45
C LEU A 76 -33.25 -4.89 -43.53
N ILE A 77 -33.39 -5.66 -42.46
CA ILE A 77 -34.31 -6.81 -42.37
C ILE A 77 -35.74 -6.36 -42.67
N ALA A 78 -36.18 -5.25 -42.05
CA ALA A 78 -37.52 -4.70 -42.27
C ALA A 78 -37.74 -4.23 -43.73
N VAL A 79 -36.72 -3.67 -44.39
CA VAL A 79 -36.78 -3.30 -45.82
C VAL A 79 -36.92 -4.55 -46.69
N VAL A 80 -36.03 -5.53 -46.51
CA VAL A 80 -35.94 -6.74 -47.35
C VAL A 80 -37.20 -7.59 -47.25
N LEU A 81 -37.75 -7.75 -46.05
CA LEU A 81 -38.99 -8.50 -45.82
C LEU A 81 -40.25 -7.71 -46.19
N GLY A 82 -40.12 -6.44 -46.60
CA GLY A 82 -41.24 -5.57 -46.98
C GLY A 82 -42.12 -5.15 -45.80
N GLY A 83 -41.54 -5.11 -44.59
CA GLY A 83 -42.24 -4.94 -43.32
C GLY A 83 -42.04 -3.60 -42.63
N LEU A 84 -41.38 -2.61 -43.27
CA LEU A 84 -41.06 -1.31 -42.66
C LEU A 84 -42.23 -0.59 -41.99
N THR A 85 -43.44 -0.73 -42.53
CA THR A 85 -44.65 -0.08 -42.02
C THR A 85 -45.49 -0.96 -41.10
N THR A 86 -45.06 -2.19 -40.80
CA THR A 86 -45.80 -3.04 -39.87
C THR A 86 -45.55 -2.60 -38.42
N PRO A 87 -46.58 -2.60 -37.55
CA PRO A 87 -46.44 -2.22 -36.16
C PRO A 87 -45.35 -3.01 -35.41
N ASN A 88 -45.13 -4.28 -35.80
CA ASN A 88 -44.14 -5.16 -35.18
C ASN A 88 -42.70 -4.68 -35.46
N HIS A 89 -42.32 -4.44 -36.72
CA HIS A 89 -40.97 -3.98 -37.05
C HIS A 89 -40.70 -2.57 -36.53
N LEU A 90 -41.73 -1.71 -36.50
CA LEU A 90 -41.64 -0.37 -35.92
C LEU A 90 -41.39 -0.44 -34.40
N ALA A 91 -42.16 -1.26 -33.67
CA ALA A 91 -41.96 -1.46 -32.24
C ALA A 91 -40.58 -2.06 -31.92
N GLN A 92 -40.13 -3.05 -32.68
CA GLN A 92 -38.81 -3.67 -32.51
C GLN A 92 -37.67 -2.69 -32.78
N THR A 93 -37.77 -1.87 -33.83
CA THR A 93 -36.73 -0.87 -34.17
C THR A 93 -36.65 0.22 -33.10
N ILE A 94 -37.79 0.70 -32.60
CA ILE A 94 -37.84 1.66 -31.49
C ILE A 94 -37.23 1.04 -30.23
N ALA A 95 -37.66 -0.17 -29.86
CA ALA A 95 -37.17 -0.86 -28.67
C ALA A 95 -35.64 -1.08 -28.73
N LEU A 96 -35.13 -1.57 -29.87
CA LEU A 96 -33.70 -1.78 -30.08
C LEU A 96 -32.91 -0.47 -30.03
N THR A 97 -33.44 0.61 -30.59
CA THR A 97 -32.80 1.94 -30.56
C THR A 97 -32.73 2.46 -29.13
N VAL A 98 -33.84 2.42 -28.39
CA VAL A 98 -33.89 2.85 -26.98
C VAL A 98 -32.96 2.02 -26.11
N LEU A 99 -32.98 0.69 -26.26
CA LEU A 99 -32.14 -0.20 -25.46
C LEU A 99 -30.66 -0.04 -25.80
N SER A 100 -30.31 0.12 -27.08
CA SER A 100 -28.93 0.40 -27.50
C SER A 100 -28.44 1.74 -26.96
N ALA A 101 -29.27 2.79 -27.02
CA ALA A 101 -28.94 4.09 -26.44
C ALA A 101 -28.73 4.01 -24.92
N LEU A 102 -29.58 3.25 -24.21
CA LEU A 102 -29.44 3.03 -22.77
C LEU A 102 -28.15 2.27 -22.42
N VAL A 103 -27.81 1.22 -23.18
CA VAL A 103 -26.57 0.45 -22.99
C VAL A 103 -25.34 1.34 -23.20
N VAL A 104 -25.32 2.16 -24.26
CA VAL A 104 -24.23 3.12 -24.51
C VAL A 104 -24.13 4.16 -23.39
N PHE A 105 -25.27 4.70 -22.95
CA PHE A 105 -25.31 5.66 -21.84
C PHE A 105 -24.76 5.06 -20.55
N MET A 106 -25.20 3.85 -20.17
CA MET A 106 -24.69 3.16 -18.99
C MET A 106 -23.18 2.92 -19.07
N ARG A 107 -22.65 2.51 -20.24
CA ARG A 107 -21.20 2.33 -20.41
C ARG A 107 -20.43 3.64 -20.38
N PHE A 108 -20.98 4.71 -20.95
CA PHE A 108 -20.37 6.05 -20.85
C PHE A 108 -20.30 6.53 -19.39
N VAL A 109 -21.38 6.38 -18.63
CA VAL A 109 -21.42 6.73 -17.20
C VAL A 109 -20.43 5.88 -16.41
N ARG A 110 -20.40 4.56 -16.65
CA ARG A 110 -19.48 3.64 -15.99
C ARG A 110 -18.02 3.99 -16.29
N GLU A 111 -17.65 4.17 -17.56
CA GLU A 111 -16.28 4.55 -17.93
C GLU A 111 -15.88 5.91 -17.35
N ARG A 112 -16.81 6.87 -17.26
CA ARG A 112 -16.54 8.16 -16.62
C ARG A 112 -16.29 8.02 -15.12
N ARG A 113 -17.05 7.16 -14.43
CA ARG A 113 -16.85 6.84 -13.00
C ARG A 113 -15.50 6.15 -12.81
N ASP A 114 -15.22 5.12 -13.59
CA ASP A 114 -13.96 4.37 -13.54
C ASP A 114 -12.76 5.32 -13.72
N ARG A 115 -12.80 6.20 -14.75
CA ARG A 115 -11.73 7.21 -14.98
C ARG A 115 -11.60 8.25 -13.86
N ALA A 116 -12.71 8.62 -13.21
CA ALA A 116 -12.67 9.56 -12.10
C ALA A 116 -12.04 8.92 -10.86
N LEU A 117 -12.40 7.67 -10.57
CA LEU A 117 -11.82 6.86 -9.51
C LEU A 117 -10.32 6.65 -9.72
N SER A 118 -9.89 6.23 -10.92
CA SER A 118 -8.46 6.05 -11.23
C SER A 118 -7.65 7.35 -11.08
N ARG A 119 -8.22 8.51 -11.44
CA ARG A 119 -7.56 9.81 -11.26
C ARG A 119 -7.44 10.19 -9.79
N ALA A 120 -8.52 10.08 -9.03
CA ALA A 120 -8.51 10.36 -7.60
C ALA A 120 -7.46 9.47 -6.88
N ARG A 121 -7.40 8.19 -7.25
CA ARG A 121 -6.43 7.23 -6.73
C ARG A 121 -4.98 7.62 -7.06
N SER A 122 -4.69 7.92 -8.33
CA SER A 122 -3.33 8.32 -8.73
C SER A 122 -2.84 9.58 -7.99
N VAL A 123 -3.75 10.54 -7.75
CA VAL A 123 -3.45 11.73 -6.93
C VAL A 123 -3.18 11.33 -5.48
N ALA A 124 -4.00 10.43 -4.92
CA ALA A 124 -3.86 9.99 -3.54
C ALA A 124 -2.58 9.17 -3.29
N GLU A 125 -2.23 8.23 -4.17
CA GLU A 125 -0.94 7.51 -4.11
C GLU A 125 0.26 8.47 -4.19
N THR A 126 0.15 9.52 -5.01
CA THR A 126 1.18 10.55 -5.10
C THR A 126 1.26 11.35 -3.80
N ALA A 127 0.12 11.74 -3.24
CA ALA A 127 0.05 12.44 -1.96
C ALA A 127 0.65 11.60 -0.83
N GLN A 128 0.31 10.32 -0.74
CA GLN A 128 0.83 9.39 0.27
C GLN A 128 2.35 9.26 0.17
N ARG A 129 2.90 9.09 -1.04
CA ARG A 129 4.36 9.08 -1.25
C ARG A 129 5.04 10.38 -0.79
N VAL A 130 4.40 11.52 -1.02
CA VAL A 130 4.90 12.83 -0.54
C VAL A 130 4.81 12.92 0.99
N LEU A 131 3.77 12.37 1.60
CA LEU A 131 3.54 12.39 3.04
C LEU A 131 4.52 11.50 3.80
N LEU A 132 4.82 10.30 3.29
CA LEU A 132 5.82 9.40 3.88
C LEU A 132 7.21 10.05 3.92
N ARG A 133 7.53 10.94 2.96
CA ARG A 133 8.84 11.59 2.76
C ARG A 133 9.98 10.57 2.86
N PRO A 134 10.46 10.02 1.73
CA PRO A 134 11.41 8.90 1.75
C PRO A 134 12.59 9.21 2.67
N PRO A 135 12.83 8.41 3.72
CA PRO A 135 13.83 8.73 4.71
C PRO A 135 15.22 8.71 4.06
N PRO A 136 16.15 9.57 4.53
CA PRO A 136 17.50 9.56 4.02
C PRO A 136 18.15 8.20 4.29
N ARG A 137 19.00 7.73 3.36
CA ARG A 137 19.76 6.48 3.52
C ARG A 137 20.64 6.46 4.77
N ARG A 138 20.94 7.63 5.34
CA ARG A 138 21.70 7.80 6.57
C ARG A 138 21.10 8.90 7.43
N ILE A 139 20.93 8.63 8.73
CA ILE A 139 20.47 9.59 9.74
C ILE A 139 21.26 9.40 11.04
N GLY A 140 22.05 10.40 11.43
CA GLY A 140 23.01 10.25 12.53
C GLY A 140 23.95 9.05 12.27
N PRO A 141 24.14 8.14 13.25
CA PRO A 141 24.94 6.94 13.10
C PRO A 141 24.17 5.75 12.50
N LEU A 142 23.00 5.97 11.89
CA LEU A 142 22.15 4.90 11.36
C LEU A 142 22.19 4.87 9.83
N GLN A 143 22.32 3.68 9.26
CA GLN A 143 22.02 3.40 7.85
C GLN A 143 20.61 2.83 7.74
N VAL A 144 19.84 3.31 6.76
CA VAL A 144 18.41 2.98 6.64
C VAL A 144 18.12 2.52 5.22
N ALA A 145 17.47 1.37 5.12
CA ALA A 145 16.79 0.91 3.91
C ALA A 145 15.31 0.71 4.24
N TRP A 146 14.45 0.97 3.27
CA TRP A 146 13.01 0.87 3.44
C TRP A 146 12.33 0.41 2.16
N LEU A 147 11.20 -0.27 2.31
CA LEU A 147 10.35 -0.72 1.23
C LEU A 147 8.90 -0.47 1.62
N TYR A 148 8.13 0.01 0.66
CA TYR A 148 6.67 0.10 0.76
C TYR A 148 6.11 -0.63 -0.46
N MET A 149 5.27 -1.63 -0.23
CA MET A 149 4.55 -2.37 -1.26
C MET A 149 3.07 -2.11 -1.06
N SER A 150 2.39 -1.71 -2.13
CA SER A 150 0.95 -1.52 -2.07
C SER A 150 0.21 -2.79 -2.47
N ALA A 151 -0.95 -3.04 -1.87
CA ALA A 151 -1.86 -4.10 -2.30
C ALA A 151 -2.25 -3.91 -3.78
N GLU A 152 -2.28 -5.00 -4.54
CA GLU A 152 -2.51 -4.94 -5.99
C GLU A 152 -3.97 -4.71 -6.37
N ASP A 153 -4.91 -4.97 -5.46
CA ASP A 153 -6.30 -4.61 -5.69
C ASP A 153 -6.36 -3.09 -5.83
N GLU A 154 -6.48 -2.67 -7.09
CA GLU A 154 -6.34 -1.29 -7.57
C GLU A 154 -7.40 -0.31 -7.00
N THR A 155 -8.08 -0.73 -5.94
CA THR A 155 -9.18 -0.06 -5.25
C THR A 155 -8.77 0.51 -3.90
N GLU A 156 -7.65 0.06 -3.32
CA GLU A 156 -7.27 0.43 -1.96
C GLU A 156 -5.96 1.23 -1.93
N ILE A 157 -5.88 2.14 -0.96
CA ILE A 157 -4.72 3.00 -0.67
C ILE A 157 -4.40 2.77 0.80
N GLY A 158 -3.14 2.48 1.11
CA GLY A 158 -2.78 1.93 2.41
C GLY A 158 -2.73 2.87 3.58
N GLY A 159 -3.01 2.29 4.75
CA GLY A 159 -2.88 2.89 6.08
C GLY A 159 -1.45 2.87 6.63
N ASP A 160 -0.58 2.02 6.09
CA ASP A 160 0.81 1.88 6.47
C ASP A 160 1.58 3.22 6.47
N LEU A 161 2.18 3.55 7.61
CA LEU A 161 2.93 4.80 7.83
C LEU A 161 4.29 4.55 8.46
N PHE A 162 5.26 5.37 8.10
CA PHE A 162 6.53 5.46 8.82
C PHE A 162 7.21 6.81 8.63
N ALA A 163 8.02 7.21 9.61
CA ALA A 163 8.87 8.39 9.52
C ALA A 163 10.10 8.30 10.42
N PHE A 164 11.10 9.08 10.05
CA PHE A 164 12.32 9.30 10.82
C PHE A 164 12.43 10.79 11.14
N ALA A 165 12.81 11.11 12.37
CA ALA A 165 13.05 12.48 12.80
C ALA A 165 14.24 12.53 13.76
N ARG A 166 14.95 13.66 13.78
CA ARG A 166 15.97 13.92 14.79
C ARG A 166 15.30 14.47 16.04
N ALA A 167 15.67 13.95 17.20
CA ALA A 167 15.30 14.55 18.46
C ALA A 167 16.05 15.88 18.66
N ALA A 168 15.60 16.71 19.61
CA ALA A 168 16.35 17.91 20.00
C ALA A 168 17.72 17.59 20.63
N HIS A 169 17.86 16.39 21.19
CA HIS A 169 19.12 15.83 21.67
C HIS A 169 19.72 14.85 20.63
N ALA A 170 20.91 14.31 20.88
CA ALA A 170 21.63 13.44 19.96
C ALA A 170 21.00 12.03 19.84
N ALA A 171 19.77 11.94 19.34
CA ALA A 171 19.04 10.71 19.08
C ALA A 171 18.19 10.78 17.81
N THR A 172 17.98 9.63 17.17
CA THR A 172 17.01 9.45 16.08
C THR A 172 15.74 8.84 16.63
N ARG A 173 14.59 9.43 16.31
CA ARG A 173 13.28 8.84 16.55
C ARG A 173 12.73 8.21 15.28
N VAL A 174 12.07 7.08 15.43
CA VAL A 174 11.42 6.34 14.34
C VAL A 174 9.99 6.04 14.74
N VAL A 175 9.05 6.22 13.82
CA VAL A 175 7.69 5.70 13.94
C VAL A 175 7.44 4.79 12.75
N ILE A 176 6.80 3.66 13.01
CA ILE A 176 6.16 2.80 12.02
C ILE A 176 4.78 2.42 12.56
N GLY A 177 3.79 2.30 11.70
CA GLY A 177 2.46 1.96 12.11
C GLY A 177 1.58 1.59 10.94
N ASP A 178 0.38 1.14 11.27
CA ASP A 178 -0.70 0.90 10.33
C ASP A 178 -2.00 1.51 10.87
N VAL A 179 -2.73 2.18 9.98
CA VAL A 179 -4.02 2.79 10.26
C VAL A 179 -5.09 1.78 9.91
N ARG A 180 -5.96 1.47 10.88
CA ARG A 180 -7.07 0.56 10.64
C ARG A 180 -8.05 1.19 9.64
N GLY A 181 -8.20 0.54 8.49
CA GLY A 181 -9.09 0.97 7.42
C GLY A 181 -8.31 1.24 6.14
N ASN A 182 -9.03 1.39 5.02
CA ASN A 182 -8.42 1.58 3.72
C ASN A 182 -8.94 2.83 3.00
N GLY A 183 -8.16 3.29 2.02
CA GLY A 183 -8.56 4.40 1.17
C GLY A 183 -8.22 5.78 1.73
N LEU A 184 -9.00 6.79 1.33
CA LEU A 184 -8.63 8.20 1.53
C LEU A 184 -8.66 8.65 3.00
N ALA A 185 -9.53 8.08 3.82
CA ALA A 185 -9.62 8.41 5.25
C ALA A 185 -8.34 7.98 5.99
N ALA A 186 -7.84 6.77 5.71
CA ALA A 186 -6.61 6.25 6.29
C ALA A 186 -5.38 7.12 5.97
N ILE A 187 -5.31 7.70 4.76
CA ILE A 187 -4.25 8.65 4.39
C ILE A 187 -4.31 9.93 5.25
N GLY A 188 -5.51 10.42 5.53
CA GLY A 188 -5.72 11.60 6.38
C GLY A 188 -5.18 11.37 7.79
N GLU A 189 -5.56 10.25 8.39
CA GLU A 189 -5.09 9.82 9.71
C GLU A 189 -3.58 9.57 9.76
N ALA A 190 -3.02 8.87 8.77
CA ALA A 190 -1.59 8.68 8.64
C ALA A 190 -0.85 10.04 8.52
N SER A 191 -1.41 10.99 7.76
CA SER A 191 -0.84 12.34 7.63
C SER A 191 -0.82 13.10 8.95
N LEU A 192 -1.89 12.99 9.73
CA LEU A 192 -2.00 13.60 11.05
C LEU A 192 -0.93 13.05 11.99
N VAL A 193 -0.79 11.72 12.07
CA VAL A 193 0.24 11.09 12.91
C VAL A 193 1.65 11.44 12.44
N LEU A 194 1.94 11.38 11.14
CA LEU A 194 3.25 11.73 10.60
C LEU A 194 3.60 13.21 10.81
N GLY A 195 2.60 14.10 10.71
CA GLY A 195 2.74 15.52 11.00
C GLY A 195 3.04 15.78 12.48
N ALA A 196 2.22 15.22 13.37
CA ALA A 196 2.38 15.30 14.82
C ALA A 196 3.70 14.68 15.29
N PHE A 197 4.12 13.56 14.69
CA PHE A 197 5.40 12.91 14.98
C PHE A 197 6.58 13.80 14.60
N ARG A 198 6.56 14.43 13.41
CA ARG A 198 7.68 15.26 12.96
C ARG A 198 7.85 16.51 13.82
N GLU A 199 6.75 17.17 14.21
CA GLU A 199 6.78 18.32 15.13
C GLU A 199 7.15 17.87 16.54
N GLY A 200 6.47 16.85 17.05
CA GLY A 200 6.65 16.34 18.40
C GLY A 200 8.04 15.76 18.64
N ALA A 201 8.66 15.16 17.61
CA ALA A 201 10.01 14.62 17.71
C ALA A 201 11.03 15.68 18.15
N HIS A 202 10.82 16.94 17.78
CA HIS A 202 11.71 18.05 18.17
C HIS A 202 11.25 18.72 19.48
N ARG A 203 9.96 18.70 19.75
CA ARG A 203 9.35 19.42 20.88
C ARG A 203 9.42 18.67 22.21
N TYR A 204 9.15 17.37 22.19
CA TYR A 204 9.06 16.57 23.41
C TYR A 204 10.41 15.98 23.78
N ALA A 205 10.84 16.19 25.03
CA ALA A 205 12.14 15.70 25.50
C ALA A 205 12.19 14.18 25.61
N THR A 206 11.09 13.55 26.03
CA THR A 206 11.00 12.12 26.32
C THR A 206 10.12 11.38 25.30
N LEU A 207 10.37 10.08 25.12
CA LEU A 207 9.59 9.21 24.24
C LEU A 207 8.12 9.06 24.70
N PRO A 208 7.79 8.87 26.01
CA PRO A 208 6.40 8.86 26.47
C PRO A 208 5.65 10.16 26.18
N GLY A 209 6.32 11.32 26.36
CA GLY A 209 5.70 12.63 26.08
C GLY A 209 5.34 12.79 24.61
N LEU A 210 6.18 12.26 23.70
CA LEU A 210 5.87 12.21 22.28
C LEU A 210 4.67 11.31 21.99
N VAL A 211 4.66 10.07 22.50
CA VAL A 211 3.58 9.12 22.20
C VAL A 211 2.24 9.58 22.76
N ALA A 212 2.23 10.20 23.94
CA ALA A 212 1.03 10.83 24.49
C ALA A 212 0.49 11.94 23.57
N ALA A 213 1.38 12.80 23.06
CA ALA A 213 0.99 13.86 22.13
C ALA A 213 0.47 13.33 20.79
N LEU A 214 0.99 12.18 20.30
CA LEU A 214 0.43 11.50 19.14
C LEU A 214 -0.98 10.99 19.43
N GLY A 215 -1.18 10.34 20.58
CA GLY A 215 -2.50 9.91 21.06
C GLY A 215 -3.50 11.07 21.11
N ASP A 216 -3.15 12.17 21.78
CA ASP A 216 -3.98 13.38 21.86
C ASP A 216 -4.27 13.98 20.48
N SER A 217 -3.31 13.92 19.55
CA SER A 217 -3.51 14.39 18.17
C SER A 217 -4.52 13.51 17.44
N VAL A 218 -4.45 12.19 17.58
CA VAL A 218 -5.40 11.26 16.97
C VAL A 218 -6.79 11.48 17.60
N SER A 219 -6.93 11.40 18.92
CA SER A 219 -8.22 11.56 19.62
C SER A 219 -8.96 12.84 19.21
N ARG A 220 -8.28 13.99 19.20
CA ARG A 220 -8.89 15.29 18.80
C ARG A 220 -9.42 15.30 17.37
N ASN A 221 -8.73 14.64 16.45
CA ASN A 221 -9.15 14.65 15.05
C ASN A 221 -10.21 13.57 14.76
N LEU A 222 -10.29 12.52 15.58
CA LEU A 222 -11.35 11.51 15.48
C LEU A 222 -12.69 12.06 15.98
N GLU A 223 -12.70 12.86 17.05
CA GLU A 223 -13.91 13.54 17.52
C GLU A 223 -14.55 14.42 16.43
N ASP A 224 -13.73 15.17 15.67
CA ASP A 224 -14.21 16.04 14.57
C ASP A 224 -14.76 15.26 13.34
N VAL A 225 -14.38 13.99 13.15
CA VAL A 225 -14.78 13.17 11.98
C VAL A 225 -16.04 12.35 12.26
N THR A 226 -16.32 12.01 13.53
CA THR A 226 -17.51 11.24 13.93
C THR A 226 -18.86 11.93 13.65
N ASP A 227 -18.86 13.23 13.34
CA ASP A 227 -20.06 13.97 12.89
C ASP A 227 -20.42 13.74 11.40
N THR A 228 -19.61 12.97 10.66
CA THR A 228 -19.90 12.61 9.26
C THR A 228 -20.44 11.16 9.17
N GLU A 229 -21.70 11.03 8.77
CA GLU A 229 -22.49 9.77 8.73
C GLU A 229 -21.94 8.62 7.83
N HIS A 230 -20.68 8.62 7.41
CA HIS A 230 -20.16 7.75 6.34
C HIS A 230 -19.21 6.62 6.76
N ASP A 231 -18.73 6.55 8.01
CA ASP A 231 -18.02 5.35 8.48
C ASP A 231 -18.09 5.19 10.02
N PRO A 232 -18.89 4.26 10.56
CA PRO A 232 -18.94 3.99 12.00
C PRO A 232 -17.77 3.09 12.48
N GLY A 233 -16.71 2.93 11.70
CA GLY A 233 -15.51 2.17 12.08
C GLY A 233 -14.78 2.80 13.27
N GLU A 234 -14.29 1.97 14.19
CA GLU A 234 -13.40 2.48 15.24
C GLU A 234 -12.05 2.81 14.57
N HIS A 235 -11.79 4.10 14.40
CA HIS A 235 -10.56 4.64 13.85
C HIS A 235 -9.44 4.50 14.89
N PHE A 236 -8.48 3.63 14.63
CA PHE A 236 -7.32 3.48 15.48
C PHE A 236 -6.06 3.17 14.67
N ILE A 237 -4.91 3.46 15.28
CA ILE A 237 -3.62 3.34 14.61
C ILE A 237 -2.71 2.48 15.47
N THR A 238 -2.29 1.34 14.94
CA THR A 238 -1.22 0.57 15.56
C THR A 238 0.10 1.25 15.25
N CYS A 239 0.96 1.46 16.24
CA CYS A 239 2.28 2.01 15.94
C CYS A 239 3.36 1.57 16.93
N LEU A 240 4.58 1.51 16.44
CA LEU A 240 5.79 1.35 17.22
C LEU A 240 6.60 2.64 17.10
N VAL A 241 6.93 3.24 18.24
CA VAL A 241 7.77 4.43 18.31
C VAL A 241 9.08 4.09 19.02
N LEU A 242 10.19 4.47 18.41
CA LEU A 242 11.55 4.16 18.84
C LEU A 242 12.33 5.44 19.07
N GLU A 243 13.21 5.43 20.07
CA GLU A 243 14.28 6.41 20.24
C GLU A 243 15.62 5.70 20.28
N ILE A 244 16.53 6.12 19.39
CA ILE A 244 17.86 5.52 19.23
C ILE A 244 18.89 6.62 19.46
N PRO A 245 19.52 6.70 20.65
CA PRO A 245 20.61 7.62 20.93
C PRO A 245 21.78 7.41 19.96
N ASP A 246 22.56 8.47 19.68
CA ASP A 246 23.64 8.41 18.69
C ASP A 246 24.89 7.69 19.23
N ASP A 247 25.27 7.99 20.46
CA ASP A 247 26.40 7.37 21.15
C ASP A 247 26.08 5.96 21.68
N GLY A 248 24.79 5.59 21.71
CA GLY A 248 24.29 4.31 22.22
C GLY A 248 24.08 4.30 23.73
N LEU A 249 24.12 5.47 24.36
CA LEU A 249 23.83 5.65 25.78
C LEU A 249 22.86 6.84 25.97
N PRO A 250 21.72 6.68 26.66
CA PRO A 250 21.20 5.44 27.25
C PRO A 250 20.87 4.38 26.18
N ALA A 251 20.38 3.21 26.61
CA ALA A 251 19.92 2.18 25.68
C ALA A 251 18.86 2.75 24.72
N ALA A 252 18.70 2.11 23.56
CA ALA A 252 17.58 2.46 22.68
C ALA A 252 16.27 2.08 23.37
N GLU A 253 15.23 2.86 23.12
CA GLU A 253 13.94 2.73 23.78
C GLU A 253 12.84 2.48 22.74
N MET A 254 11.86 1.66 23.09
CA MET A 254 10.66 1.45 22.29
C MET A 254 9.39 1.58 23.12
N ILE A 255 8.35 2.11 22.51
CA ILE A 255 6.97 2.08 23.00
C ILE A 255 6.11 1.48 21.89
N ASN A 256 5.44 0.37 22.21
CA ASN A 256 4.60 -0.35 21.27
C ASN A 256 3.12 -0.11 21.59
N CYS A 257 2.38 0.47 20.64
CA CYS A 257 0.95 0.76 20.69
C CYS A 257 0.18 -0.24 19.82
N GLY A 258 0.24 -1.52 20.16
CA GLY A 258 -0.47 -2.60 19.46
C GLY A 258 0.11 -3.04 18.11
N HIS A 259 1.34 -2.64 17.79
CA HIS A 259 2.03 -2.95 16.53
C HIS A 259 2.85 -4.27 16.62
N PRO A 260 3.15 -4.96 15.51
CA PRO A 260 4.03 -6.13 15.54
C PRO A 260 5.41 -5.83 16.15
N PRO A 261 5.98 -6.78 16.91
CA PRO A 261 7.28 -6.58 17.58
C PRO A 261 8.43 -6.57 16.57
N PRO A 262 9.41 -5.65 16.70
CA PRO A 262 10.51 -5.59 15.75
C PRO A 262 11.51 -6.75 15.94
N LEU A 263 12.30 -7.02 14.90
CA LEU A 263 13.36 -8.03 14.95
C LEU A 263 14.72 -7.37 15.10
N LEU A 264 15.46 -7.74 16.15
CA LEU A 264 16.87 -7.41 16.31
C LEU A 264 17.72 -8.52 15.71
N VAL A 265 18.61 -8.15 14.78
CA VAL A 265 19.58 -9.03 14.16
C VAL A 265 20.97 -8.67 14.68
N ARG A 266 21.60 -9.61 15.39
CA ARG A 266 22.97 -9.50 15.90
C ARG A 266 23.72 -10.78 15.57
N ASP A 267 24.87 -10.66 14.90
CA ASP A 267 25.70 -11.82 14.52
C ASP A 267 24.90 -12.95 13.82
N GLN A 268 24.03 -12.59 12.87
CA GLN A 268 23.09 -13.51 12.19
C GLN A 268 22.06 -14.21 13.09
N ARG A 269 21.95 -13.83 14.36
CA ARG A 269 20.91 -14.29 15.27
C ARG A 269 19.78 -13.27 15.30
N VAL A 270 18.55 -13.77 15.14
CA VAL A 270 17.34 -12.96 15.17
C VAL A 270 16.69 -13.10 16.53
N THR A 271 16.47 -11.97 17.20
CA THR A 271 15.72 -11.86 18.46
C THR A 271 14.48 -11.02 18.22
N VAL A 272 13.32 -11.52 18.61
CA VAL A 272 12.08 -10.74 18.58
C VAL A 272 12.02 -9.87 19.83
N LEU A 273 11.89 -8.55 19.66
CA LEU A 273 11.79 -7.61 20.78
C LEU A 273 10.32 -7.44 21.18
N TYR A 274 9.84 -8.29 22.09
CA TYR A 274 8.49 -8.15 22.63
C TYR A 274 8.42 -6.99 23.62
N ALA A 275 7.38 -6.17 23.49
CA ALA A 275 7.06 -5.17 24.50
C ALA A 275 6.58 -5.85 25.79
N ARG A 276 7.07 -5.40 26.95
CA ARG A 276 6.68 -5.98 28.25
C ARG A 276 5.25 -5.62 28.60
N GLN A 277 4.85 -4.40 28.28
CA GLN A 277 3.52 -3.86 28.55
C GLN A 277 3.04 -2.99 27.37
N PRO A 278 2.60 -3.60 26.25
CA PRO A 278 2.14 -2.83 25.10
C PRO A 278 0.98 -1.90 25.48
N LEU A 279 0.98 -0.71 24.89
CA LEU A 279 -0.14 0.23 24.95
C LEU A 279 -1.24 -0.19 23.96
N PRO A 280 -2.49 0.22 24.20
CA PRO A 280 -3.53 0.15 23.18
C PRO A 280 -3.11 0.92 21.92
N PRO A 281 -3.69 0.60 20.75
CA PRO A 281 -3.58 1.43 19.56
C PRO A 281 -3.97 2.88 19.85
N LEU A 282 -3.34 3.83 19.15
CA LEU A 282 -3.68 5.24 19.26
C LEU A 282 -5.16 5.45 18.86
N GLY A 283 -5.89 6.25 19.63
CA GLY A 283 -7.32 6.51 19.43
C GLY A 283 -8.27 5.62 20.25
N VAL A 284 -7.78 4.54 20.89
CA VAL A 284 -8.65 3.60 21.64
C VAL A 284 -8.80 3.97 23.13
N CYS A 285 -7.78 4.51 23.78
CA CYS A 285 -7.83 4.89 25.20
C CYS A 285 -6.84 6.02 25.52
N GLU A 286 -7.32 7.06 26.23
CA GLU A 286 -6.50 8.12 26.80
C GLU A 286 -5.98 7.74 28.20
N ARG A 287 -4.65 7.65 28.34
CA ARG A 287 -3.97 7.67 29.63
C ARG A 287 -2.61 8.33 29.52
N THR A 288 -2.20 9.01 30.59
CA THR A 288 -0.79 9.38 30.83
C THR A 288 0.07 8.13 30.67
N ILE A 289 1.07 8.20 29.80
CA ILE A 289 2.00 7.10 29.57
C ILE A 289 3.01 7.10 30.72
N GLU A 290 2.93 6.09 31.56
CA GLU A 290 3.90 5.85 32.63
C GLU A 290 5.24 5.35 32.06
N ASP A 291 6.35 5.65 32.74
CA ASP A 291 7.70 5.26 32.29
C ASP A 291 7.89 3.73 32.22
N ASP A 292 7.05 2.95 32.91
CA ASP A 292 7.09 1.48 32.88
C ASP A 292 6.66 0.87 31.52
N ARG A 293 6.11 1.71 30.63
CA ARG A 293 5.75 1.38 29.24
C ARG A 293 6.93 1.48 28.28
N ILE A 294 8.07 1.98 28.74
CA ILE A 294 9.29 2.06 27.96
C ILE A 294 10.01 0.71 28.03
N ASP A 295 10.28 0.12 26.86
CA ASP A 295 11.07 -1.08 26.74
C ASP A 295 12.47 -0.75 26.21
N PRO A 296 13.51 -0.76 27.07
CA PRO A 296 14.88 -0.53 26.63
C PRO A 296 15.45 -1.78 25.96
N PHE A 297 16.25 -1.57 24.92
CA PHE A 297 17.00 -2.63 24.24
C PHE A 297 18.39 -2.14 23.83
N THR A 298 19.36 -3.06 23.85
CA THR A 298 20.73 -2.75 23.44
C THR A 298 20.82 -2.80 21.93
N PHE A 299 21.28 -1.70 21.32
CA PHE A 299 21.51 -1.59 19.89
C PHE A 299 22.95 -1.12 19.65
N GLU A 300 23.81 -2.04 19.24
CA GLU A 300 25.26 -1.86 19.13
C GLU A 300 25.71 -1.69 17.67
N GLY A 301 26.95 -1.26 17.47
CA GLY A 301 27.50 -1.11 16.12
C GLY A 301 27.54 -2.43 15.36
N GLY A 302 26.89 -2.47 14.19
CA GLY A 302 26.73 -3.67 13.35
C GLY A 302 25.39 -4.39 13.57
N ASP A 303 24.63 -4.06 14.62
CA ASP A 303 23.28 -4.58 14.79
C ASP A 303 22.34 -4.02 13.72
N MET A 304 21.39 -4.84 13.28
CA MET A 304 20.28 -4.41 12.43
C MET A 304 18.94 -4.57 13.14
N LEU A 305 18.05 -3.61 12.95
CA LEU A 305 16.68 -3.63 13.42
C LEU A 305 15.74 -3.70 12.21
N VAL A 306 14.88 -4.71 12.17
CA VAL A 306 13.85 -4.89 11.13
C VAL A 306 12.50 -4.50 11.73
N LEU A 307 11.91 -3.45 11.19
CA LEU A 307 10.57 -2.98 11.52
C LEU A 307 9.64 -3.31 10.36
N TYR A 308 8.40 -3.68 10.65
CA TYR A 308 7.47 -4.15 9.64
C TYR A 308 6.02 -3.97 10.09
N THR A 309 5.13 -3.72 9.14
CA THR A 309 3.68 -3.74 9.35
C THR A 309 3.15 -5.16 9.23
N ASP A 310 1.92 -5.38 9.69
CA ASP A 310 1.28 -6.70 9.72
C ASP A 310 1.10 -7.29 8.32
N GLY A 311 0.88 -6.48 7.28
CA GLY A 311 0.81 -6.94 5.89
C GLY A 311 2.02 -7.78 5.44
N VAL A 312 3.19 -7.64 6.08
CA VAL A 312 4.36 -8.51 5.85
C VAL A 312 4.18 -9.90 6.46
N ILE A 313 3.73 -10.01 7.71
CA ILE A 313 3.59 -11.28 8.43
C ILE A 313 2.26 -11.98 8.12
N GLU A 314 1.24 -11.21 7.77
CA GLU A 314 -0.08 -11.68 7.38
C GLU A 314 -0.14 -12.10 5.90
N ALA A 315 0.89 -11.77 5.12
CA ALA A 315 1.06 -12.23 3.74
C ALA A 315 0.92 -13.76 3.63
N ARG A 316 -0.01 -14.19 2.78
CA ARG A 316 -0.39 -15.60 2.65
C ARG A 316 0.21 -16.23 1.41
N SER A 317 0.74 -17.43 1.59
CA SER A 317 1.05 -18.32 0.46
C SER A 317 -0.23 -18.76 -0.27
N PRO A 318 -0.12 -19.33 -1.49
CA PRO A 318 -1.27 -19.95 -2.17
C PRO A 318 -1.96 -21.06 -1.35
N SER A 319 -1.26 -21.66 -0.39
CA SER A 319 -1.81 -22.62 0.59
C SER A 319 -2.47 -21.97 1.82
N GLY A 320 -2.46 -20.65 1.93
CA GLY A 320 -3.05 -19.88 3.04
C GLY A 320 -2.14 -19.66 4.26
N ALA A 321 -0.90 -20.16 4.22
CA ALA A 321 0.05 -20.05 5.33
C ALA A 321 0.70 -18.66 5.39
N PHE A 322 0.77 -18.09 6.59
CA PHE A 322 1.42 -16.81 6.90
C PHE A 322 2.93 -16.83 6.62
N TYR A 323 3.49 -15.66 6.34
CA TYR A 323 4.90 -15.50 6.03
C TYR A 323 5.76 -15.58 7.31
N PRO A 324 6.68 -16.55 7.43
CA PRO A 324 7.44 -16.76 8.65
C PRO A 324 8.66 -15.82 8.73
N LEU A 325 8.43 -14.50 8.78
CA LEU A 325 9.45 -13.45 8.65
C LEU A 325 10.71 -13.70 9.52
N ALA A 326 10.56 -13.92 10.82
CA ALA A 326 11.71 -14.13 11.72
C ALA A 326 12.59 -15.32 11.31
N LYS A 327 11.97 -16.42 10.82
CA LYS A 327 12.71 -17.59 10.34
C LYS A 327 13.43 -17.29 9.02
N ARG A 328 12.81 -16.50 8.14
CA ARG A 328 13.40 -16.09 6.85
C ARG A 328 14.57 -15.15 7.05
N VAL A 329 14.40 -14.12 7.88
CA VAL A 329 15.47 -13.16 8.23
C VAL A 329 16.69 -13.89 8.79
N ALA A 330 16.50 -14.89 9.66
CA ALA A 330 17.59 -15.67 10.22
C ALA A 330 18.36 -16.51 9.17
N SER A 331 17.79 -16.73 7.98
CA SER A 331 18.43 -17.47 6.89
C SER A 331 19.11 -16.58 5.84
N PHE A 332 18.93 -15.26 5.92
CA PHE A 332 19.46 -14.32 4.94
C PHE A 332 20.74 -13.65 5.43
N PRO A 333 21.67 -13.33 4.52
CA PRO A 333 22.88 -12.61 4.88
C PRO A 333 22.55 -11.15 5.27
N ALA A 334 22.55 -10.87 6.58
CA ALA A 334 22.45 -9.51 7.11
C ALA A 334 23.78 -8.73 6.99
N THR A 335 24.23 -8.44 5.76
CA THR A 335 25.51 -7.71 5.51
C THR A 335 25.35 -6.20 5.57
N ASN A 336 24.23 -5.67 5.07
CA ASN A 336 23.82 -4.28 5.17
C ASN A 336 22.28 -4.20 5.01
N PRO A 337 21.65 -3.06 5.37
CA PRO A 337 20.21 -2.84 5.30
C PRO A 337 19.60 -3.15 3.94
N ASP A 338 20.18 -2.60 2.86
CA ASP A 338 19.67 -2.80 1.51
C ASP A 338 19.67 -4.28 1.13
N THR A 339 20.76 -5.00 1.43
CA THR A 339 20.89 -6.43 1.07
C THR A 339 19.85 -7.26 1.80
N LEU A 340 19.67 -7.06 3.10
CA LEU A 340 18.68 -7.80 3.88
C LEU A 340 17.26 -7.49 3.38
N LEU A 341 16.95 -6.21 3.16
CA LEU A 341 15.67 -5.76 2.62
C LEU A 341 15.37 -6.40 1.26
N HIS A 342 16.33 -6.44 0.34
CA HIS A 342 16.15 -7.08 -0.97
C HIS A 342 15.87 -8.59 -0.86
N HIS A 343 16.53 -9.29 0.06
CA HIS A 343 16.27 -10.71 0.29
C HIS A 343 14.85 -10.94 0.84
N ILE A 344 14.43 -10.14 1.82
CA ILE A 344 13.08 -10.22 2.39
C ILE A 344 12.03 -9.92 1.32
N HIS A 345 12.21 -8.86 0.53
CA HIS A 345 11.29 -8.49 -0.55
C HIS A 345 11.11 -9.62 -1.57
N ARG A 346 12.22 -10.19 -2.06
CA ARG A 346 12.17 -11.25 -3.07
C ARG A 346 11.52 -12.52 -2.52
N ASP A 347 11.83 -12.91 -1.29
CA ASP A 347 11.23 -14.10 -0.67
C ASP A 347 9.75 -13.90 -0.35
N LEU A 348 9.35 -12.70 0.09
CA LEU A 348 7.95 -12.35 0.33
C LEU A 348 7.12 -12.43 -0.97
N LEU A 349 7.58 -11.82 -2.07
CA LEU A 349 6.91 -11.91 -3.37
C LEU A 349 6.80 -13.35 -3.86
N ALA A 350 7.87 -14.14 -3.69
CA ALA A 350 7.86 -15.55 -4.03
C ALA A 350 6.88 -16.35 -3.15
N HIS A 351 6.74 -16.00 -1.87
CA HIS A 351 5.82 -16.65 -0.94
C HIS A 351 4.37 -16.41 -1.31
N VAL A 352 4.00 -15.17 -1.67
CA VAL A 352 2.61 -14.81 -2.04
C VAL A 352 2.25 -15.16 -3.49
N GLY A 353 3.23 -15.54 -4.32
CA GLY A 353 3.00 -15.84 -5.73
C GLY A 353 2.84 -14.60 -6.61
N GLY A 354 3.45 -13.49 -6.21
CA GLY A 354 3.51 -12.23 -6.97
C GLY A 354 2.63 -11.09 -6.44
N HIS A 355 1.56 -11.38 -5.71
CA HIS A 355 0.55 -10.38 -5.34
C HIS A 355 0.31 -10.31 -3.83
N LEU A 356 0.33 -9.11 -3.25
CA LEU A 356 0.01 -8.85 -1.85
C LEU A 356 -1.49 -8.58 -1.68
N ALA A 357 -2.06 -9.09 -0.59
CA ALA A 357 -3.47 -8.89 -0.24
C ALA A 357 -3.70 -7.61 0.59
N ASP A 358 -2.64 -7.07 1.18
CA ASP A 358 -2.65 -5.88 2.02
C ASP A 358 -1.37 -5.08 1.79
N ASP A 359 -1.37 -3.80 2.18
CA ASP A 359 -0.18 -2.97 2.10
C ASP A 359 0.90 -3.46 3.08
N ALA A 360 2.16 -3.27 2.71
CA ALA A 360 3.28 -3.78 3.49
C ALA A 360 4.46 -2.81 3.49
N ALA A 361 4.79 -2.30 4.66
CA ALA A 361 5.96 -1.49 4.94
C ALA A 361 7.04 -2.32 5.65
N LEU A 362 8.28 -2.16 5.21
CA LEU A 362 9.46 -2.76 5.84
C LEU A 362 10.56 -1.72 5.99
N LEU A 363 11.16 -1.63 7.18
CA LEU A 363 12.33 -0.80 7.46
C LEU A 363 13.45 -1.69 7.99
N VAL A 364 14.66 -1.49 7.47
CA VAL A 364 15.88 -2.10 8.00
C VAL A 364 16.81 -0.97 8.41
N ILE A 365 17.17 -0.94 9.68
CA ILE A 365 18.02 0.09 10.28
C ILE A 365 19.28 -0.60 10.80
N GLU A 366 20.45 -0.24 10.28
CA GLU A 366 21.73 -0.68 10.81
C GLU A 366 22.35 0.44 11.65
N ARG A 367 22.85 0.11 12.83
CA ARG A 367 23.72 1.02 13.58
C ARG A 367 25.14 0.91 13.04
N THR A 368 25.63 1.98 12.43
CA THR A 368 27.02 2.01 11.96
C THR A 368 27.97 1.82 13.12
N SER A 369 28.97 0.96 12.96
CA SER A 369 30.07 0.85 13.91
C SER A 369 30.77 2.20 13.98
N SER A 370 30.60 2.91 15.08
CA SER A 370 31.38 4.12 15.32
C SER A 370 32.85 3.71 15.41
N HIS A 371 33.64 4.10 14.42
CA HIS A 371 35.09 4.04 14.53
C HIS A 371 35.46 4.98 15.68
N ARG A 372 35.61 4.45 16.90
CA ARG A 372 36.33 5.16 17.96
C ARG A 372 37.77 5.23 17.45
N PRO A 373 38.31 6.39 17.03
CA PRO A 373 39.76 6.48 16.87
C PRO A 373 40.35 6.14 18.23
N HIS A 374 41.20 5.12 18.27
CA HIS A 374 42.03 4.85 19.44
C HIS A 374 42.87 6.10 19.70
N LEU A 375 42.38 7.00 20.55
CA LEU A 375 43.22 7.94 21.26
C LEU A 375 44.01 7.10 22.26
N THR A 376 45.08 6.46 21.78
CA THR A 376 46.19 6.07 22.65
C THR A 376 46.62 7.33 23.39
N PRO A 377 46.58 7.36 24.74
CA PRO A 377 47.16 8.46 25.48
C PRO A 377 48.64 8.49 25.13
N ARG A 378 49.10 9.50 24.38
CA ARG A 378 50.51 9.84 24.37
C ARG A 378 50.82 10.32 25.79
N LEU A 379 51.36 9.43 26.60
CA LEU A 379 52.12 9.81 27.79
C LEU A 379 53.14 10.88 27.35
N PRO A 380 53.20 12.04 28.01
CA PRO A 380 54.30 12.96 27.79
C PRO A 380 55.58 12.25 28.27
N ASP A 381 56.49 11.95 27.35
CA ASP A 381 57.84 11.50 27.69
C ASP A 381 58.50 12.60 28.52
N GLY A 382 58.50 12.39 29.84
CA GLY A 382 59.28 13.14 30.79
C GLY A 382 60.76 12.81 30.60
N HIS A 383 61.45 13.59 29.76
CA HIS A 383 62.91 13.68 29.83
C HIS A 383 63.32 15.02 30.44
N HIS A 384 63.41 15.01 31.76
CA HIS A 384 64.36 15.86 32.48
C HIS A 384 65.78 15.51 32.00
N ARG A 385 66.43 16.45 31.30
CA ARG A 385 67.90 16.51 31.25
C ARG A 385 68.37 17.69 32.09
N HIS A 386 68.91 17.34 33.26
CA HIS A 386 69.82 18.20 34.02
C HIS A 386 71.02 18.59 33.13
N HIS A 387 71.25 19.89 32.97
CA HIS A 387 72.52 20.44 32.50
C HIS A 387 73.38 20.75 33.73
N PRO A 388 74.59 20.17 33.88
CA PRO A 388 75.62 20.74 34.73
C PRO A 388 76.35 21.86 33.95
N GLY A 389 76.72 22.92 34.66
CA GLY A 389 77.22 24.17 34.10
C GLY A 389 78.62 24.13 33.48
N GLY A 390 79.01 25.28 32.93
CA GLY A 390 80.37 25.58 32.48
C GLY A 390 80.47 27.03 32.01
N ALA A 391 81.24 27.82 32.75
CA ALA A 391 81.61 29.20 32.50
C ALA A 391 82.49 29.37 31.24
N GLY A 392 82.50 30.59 30.67
CA GLY A 392 83.54 31.00 29.73
C GLY A 392 83.20 32.23 28.88
N THR A 393 83.81 33.36 29.27
CA THR A 393 84.05 34.64 28.56
C THR A 393 82.87 35.53 28.21
#